data_AF-A0A7K4FRQ5-F1
#
_entry.id   AF-A0A7K4FRQ5-F1
#
_cell.length_a   1.000
_cell.length_b   1.000
_cell.length_c   1.000
_cell.angle_alpha   90.00
_cell.angle_beta   90.00
_cell.angle_gamma   90.00
#
_symmetry.space_group_name_H-M   'P 1'
#
loop_
_entity.id
_entity.type
_entity.pdbx_description
1 polymer ?
#
loop_
_entity_poly.entity_id
_entity_poly.type
_entity_poly.pdbx_seq_one_letter_code
_entity_poly.pdbx_strand_id
1 'polypeptide(L)'
;MPTREVSKVIAVLIAENGSYTYVDKISQAPSKALALMSIRDALRDYHSLASRGTFSNNVVKDFASSINFDQVTKEIDSISQIDNTTKLREELSLISAEALSLSARLASNYDYKIADQIAKYAKANGVKTVEDLEKFIESNVSKIAKDLDLDEDKVNSIGKNKRLLNYVFGGE
;
A
#
# COMPACT_ATOMS: atom_id res chain seq x y z
N MET A 1 -13.90 -7.79 13.23
CA MET A 1 -12.64 -8.17 13.92
C MET A 1 -11.59 -7.12 13.57
N PRO A 2 -10.69 -6.75 14.49
CA PRO A 2 -9.56 -5.90 14.14
C PRO A 2 -8.70 -6.58 13.06
N THR A 3 -8.17 -5.80 12.12
CA THR A 3 -7.28 -6.31 11.06
C THR A 3 -6.01 -6.89 11.66
N ARG A 4 -5.54 -8.02 11.13
CA ARG A 4 -4.34 -8.70 11.61
C ARG A 4 -3.08 -7.89 11.32
N GLU A 5 -2.17 -7.86 12.27
CA GLU A 5 -0.91 -7.15 12.13
C GLU A 5 0.05 -7.87 11.15
N VAL A 6 0.01 -9.21 11.08
CA VAL A 6 0.73 -9.98 10.04
C VAL A 6 0.29 -9.54 8.65
N SER A 7 -1.00 -9.28 8.45
CA SER A 7 -1.53 -8.76 7.18
C SER A 7 -1.00 -7.36 6.87
N LYS A 8 -0.83 -6.49 7.87
CA LYS A 8 -0.22 -5.16 7.67
C LYS A 8 1.23 -5.24 7.23
N VAL A 9 2.02 -6.15 7.82
CA VAL A 9 3.42 -6.39 7.40
C VAL A 9 3.48 -6.76 5.91
N ILE A 10 2.64 -7.71 5.49
CA ILE A 10 2.58 -8.15 4.09
C ILE A 10 2.08 -7.02 3.19
N ALA A 11 1.09 -6.25 3.62
CA ALA A 11 0.56 -5.12 2.86
C ALA A 11 1.62 -4.04 2.59
N VAL A 12 2.49 -3.74 3.57
CA VAL A 12 3.62 -2.82 3.38
C VAL A 12 4.57 -3.35 2.32
N LEU A 13 4.91 -4.65 2.37
CA LEU A 13 5.81 -5.26 1.39
C LEU A 13 5.24 -5.26 -0.03
N ILE A 14 3.93 -5.47 -0.18
CA ILE A 14 3.25 -5.36 -1.48
C ILE A 14 3.29 -3.91 -1.96
N ALA A 15 2.95 -2.95 -1.10
CA ALA A 15 2.90 -1.54 -1.46
C ALA A 15 4.28 -0.99 -1.86
N GLU A 16 5.35 -1.48 -1.22
CA GLU A 16 6.70 -1.03 -1.49
C GLU A 16 7.35 -1.74 -2.69
N ASN A 17 7.18 -3.07 -2.79
CA ASN A 17 7.91 -3.87 -3.79
C ASN A 17 7.05 -4.26 -5.00
N GLY A 18 5.74 -4.00 -4.97
CA GLY A 18 4.79 -4.45 -6.01
C GLY A 18 4.64 -5.98 -6.11
N SER A 19 5.11 -6.73 -5.11
CA SER A 19 5.21 -8.20 -5.16
C SER A 19 4.20 -8.88 -4.27
N TYR A 20 3.42 -9.80 -4.84
CA TYR A 20 2.43 -10.63 -4.13
C TYR A 20 3.01 -11.92 -3.53
N THR A 21 4.34 -12.09 -3.60
CA THR A 21 5.03 -13.33 -3.21
C THR A 21 4.61 -13.89 -1.87
N TYR A 22 4.44 -13.04 -0.84
CA TYR A 22 4.08 -13.50 0.50
C TYR A 22 2.61 -13.90 0.64
N VAL A 23 1.72 -13.25 -0.12
CA VAL A 23 0.31 -13.65 -0.23
C VAL A 23 0.22 -15.03 -0.87
N ASP A 24 0.94 -15.26 -1.97
CA ASP A 24 0.92 -16.54 -2.68
C ASP A 24 1.50 -17.66 -1.80
N LYS A 25 2.66 -17.42 -1.18
CA LYS A 25 3.30 -18.39 -0.29
C LYS A 25 2.44 -18.76 0.92
N ILE A 26 1.76 -17.79 1.52
CA ILE A 26 0.92 -18.00 2.72
C ILE A 26 -0.38 -18.68 2.35
N SER A 27 -1.10 -18.19 1.34
CA SER A 27 -2.39 -18.74 0.91
C SER A 27 -2.28 -20.19 0.42
N GLN A 28 -1.14 -20.57 -0.15
CA GLN A 28 -0.90 -21.91 -0.70
C GLN A 28 -0.10 -22.82 0.25
N ALA A 29 0.22 -22.39 1.46
CA ALA A 29 1.02 -23.19 2.39
C ALA A 29 0.28 -24.50 2.75
N PRO A 30 0.86 -25.69 2.46
CA PRO A 30 0.17 -26.95 2.71
C PRO A 30 0.30 -27.42 4.16
N SER A 31 1.13 -26.75 4.97
CA SER A 31 1.37 -27.09 6.36
C SER A 31 1.64 -25.86 7.21
N LYS A 32 1.42 -26.01 8.52
CA LYS A 32 1.72 -25.01 9.54
C LYS A 32 3.19 -24.56 9.48
N ALA A 33 4.11 -25.49 9.32
CA ALA A 33 5.54 -25.20 9.25
C ALA A 33 5.88 -24.28 8.05
N LEU A 34 5.29 -24.54 6.88
CA LEU A 34 5.52 -23.73 5.68
C LEU A 34 4.82 -22.37 5.76
N ALA A 35 3.66 -22.29 6.41
CA ALA A 35 2.99 -21.03 6.69
C ALA A 35 3.85 -20.13 7.59
N LEU A 36 4.33 -20.67 8.71
CA LEU A 36 5.21 -19.96 9.65
C LEU A 36 6.54 -19.56 9.00
N MET A 37 7.11 -20.43 8.15
CA MET A 37 8.30 -20.10 7.37
C MET A 37 8.06 -18.91 6.43
N SER A 38 6.90 -18.86 5.77
CA SER A 38 6.54 -17.76 4.86
C SER A 38 6.33 -16.45 5.60
N ILE A 39 5.71 -16.49 6.79
CA ILE A 39 5.56 -15.31 7.67
C ILE A 39 6.92 -14.82 8.16
N ARG A 40 7.81 -15.73 8.57
CA ARG A 40 9.18 -15.40 8.97
C ARG A 40 9.94 -14.69 7.85
N ASP A 41 9.86 -15.20 6.62
CA ASP A 41 10.53 -14.59 5.47
C ASP A 41 9.97 -13.18 5.17
N ALA A 42 8.65 -12.99 5.28
CA ALA A 42 8.02 -11.68 5.17
C ALA A 42 8.54 -10.70 6.24
N LEU A 43 8.58 -11.13 7.51
CA LEU A 43 9.09 -10.30 8.61
C LEU A 43 10.56 -9.93 8.42
N ARG A 44 11.38 -10.85 7.93
CA ARG A 44 12.80 -10.59 7.63
C ARG A 44 12.93 -9.51 6.56
N ASP A 45 12.18 -9.62 5.47
CA ASP A 45 12.22 -8.65 4.38
C ASP A 45 11.65 -7.29 4.81
N TYR A 46 10.60 -7.29 5.64
CA TYR A 46 10.10 -6.08 6.28
C TYR A 46 11.16 -5.42 7.17
N HIS A 47 11.87 -6.20 8.00
CA HIS A 47 12.93 -5.67 8.85
C HIS A 47 14.05 -5.05 8.01
N SER A 48 14.43 -5.69 6.91
CA SER A 48 15.40 -5.13 5.96
C SER A 48 14.93 -3.77 5.43
N LEU A 49 13.67 -3.67 4.98
CA LEU A 49 13.06 -2.43 4.52
C LEU A 49 13.05 -1.35 5.62
N ALA A 50 12.52 -1.67 6.79
CA ALA A 50 12.40 -0.74 7.91
C ALA A 50 13.77 -0.22 8.38
N SER A 51 14.80 -1.08 8.38
CA SER A 51 16.16 -0.70 8.79
C SER A 51 16.85 0.26 7.81
N ARG A 52 16.53 0.19 6.50
CA ARG A 52 17.04 1.14 5.51
C ARG A 52 16.44 2.54 5.70
N GLY A 53 15.23 2.63 6.26
CA GLY A 53 14.53 3.89 6.53
C GLY A 53 13.99 4.62 5.30
N THR A 54 14.27 4.11 4.10
CA THR A 54 13.80 4.64 2.82
C THR A 54 12.56 3.87 2.37
N PHE A 55 11.41 4.54 2.43
CA PHE A 55 10.16 4.06 1.84
C PHE A 55 9.88 4.88 0.59
N SER A 56 9.29 4.25 -0.43
CA SER A 56 8.87 4.86 -1.69
C SER A 56 7.95 6.07 -1.48
N ASN A 57 7.16 6.06 -0.42
CA ASN A 57 6.31 7.20 -0.05
C ASN A 57 5.97 7.23 1.45
N ASN A 58 5.55 8.41 1.90
CA ASN A 58 5.22 8.64 3.31
C ASN A 58 3.93 7.95 3.77
N VAL A 59 2.96 7.68 2.89
CA VAL A 59 1.73 6.96 3.28
C VAL A 59 2.07 5.54 3.74
N VAL A 60 2.97 4.86 3.01
CA VAL A 60 3.44 3.52 3.38
C VAL A 60 4.30 3.57 4.64
N LYS A 61 5.19 4.56 4.77
CA LYS A 61 6.00 4.77 5.97
C LYS A 61 5.16 4.96 7.24
N ASP A 62 4.16 5.84 7.17
CA ASP A 62 3.28 6.15 8.30
C ASP A 62 2.50 4.89 8.69
N PHE A 63 1.98 4.14 7.70
CA PHE A 63 1.29 2.88 7.94
C PHE A 63 2.22 1.82 8.56
N ALA A 64 3.45 1.69 8.07
CA ALA A 64 4.45 0.76 8.61
C ALA A 64 4.77 1.05 10.09
N SER A 65 4.86 2.34 10.47
CA SER A 65 5.07 2.74 11.86
C SER A 65 3.89 2.46 12.80
N SER A 66 2.70 2.19 12.25
CA SER A 66 1.51 1.83 13.01
C SER A 66 1.38 0.34 13.34
N ILE A 67 2.31 -0.49 12.86
CA ILE A 67 2.27 -1.95 13.06
C ILE A 67 2.58 -2.28 14.53
N ASN A 68 1.72 -3.08 15.14
CA ASN A 68 1.90 -3.55 16.51
C ASN A 68 2.58 -4.93 16.53
N PHE A 69 3.89 -4.96 16.81
CA PHE A 69 4.67 -6.21 16.81
C PHE A 69 4.38 -7.16 17.98
N ASP A 70 3.84 -6.67 19.09
CA ASP A 70 3.37 -7.56 20.17
C ASP A 70 2.18 -8.38 19.68
N GLN A 71 1.31 -7.75 18.89
CA GLN A 71 0.15 -8.42 18.31
C GLN A 71 0.55 -9.32 17.12
N VAL A 72 1.55 -8.96 16.33
CA VAL A 72 2.18 -9.88 15.35
C VAL A 72 2.65 -11.16 16.04
N THR A 73 3.34 -11.04 17.18
CA THR A 73 3.85 -12.20 17.93
C THR A 73 2.70 -13.11 18.40
N LYS A 74 1.64 -12.51 18.94
CA LYS A 74 0.43 -13.27 19.36
C LYS A 74 -0.26 -13.96 18.19
N GLU A 75 -0.31 -13.34 17.02
CA GLU A 75 -0.88 -13.94 15.80
C GLU A 75 -0.05 -15.13 15.32
N ILE A 76 1.29 -15.02 15.33
CA ILE A 76 2.20 -16.13 15.02
C ILE A 76 1.99 -17.29 15.99
N ASP A 77 1.93 -17.00 17.29
CA ASP A 77 1.67 -18.01 18.32
C ASP A 77 0.31 -18.67 18.09
N SER A 78 -0.74 -17.89 17.77
CA SER A 78 -2.07 -18.42 17.48
C SER A 78 -2.06 -19.38 16.29
N ILE A 79 -1.39 -19.01 15.19
CA ILE A 79 -1.20 -19.87 14.02
C ILE A 79 -0.43 -21.16 14.39
N SER A 80 0.57 -21.04 15.28
CA SER A 80 1.39 -22.16 15.74
C SER A 80 0.59 -23.25 16.48
N GLN A 81 -0.55 -22.88 17.07
CA GLN A 81 -1.43 -23.78 17.81
C GLN A 81 -2.55 -24.39 16.94
N ILE A 82 -2.62 -24.07 15.65
CA ILE A 82 -3.64 -24.63 14.75
C ILE A 82 -3.19 -26.02 14.26
N ASP A 83 -3.85 -27.06 14.73
CA ASP A 83 -3.58 -28.44 14.29
C ASP A 83 -4.56 -28.95 13.22
N ASN A 84 -5.64 -28.20 12.98
CA ASN A 84 -6.62 -28.53 11.95
C ASN A 84 -6.26 -27.83 10.63
N THR A 85 -6.00 -28.61 9.58
CA THR A 85 -5.61 -28.10 8.25
C THR A 85 -6.67 -27.18 7.63
N THR A 86 -7.96 -27.46 7.82
CA THR A 86 -9.04 -26.60 7.30
C THR A 86 -9.01 -25.24 7.98
N LYS A 87 -8.94 -25.21 9.32
CA LYS A 87 -8.82 -23.96 10.09
C LYS A 87 -7.56 -23.19 9.74
N LEU A 88 -6.45 -23.88 9.52
CA LEU A 88 -5.20 -23.25 9.07
C LEU A 88 -5.43 -22.54 7.75
N ARG A 89 -5.99 -23.22 6.74
CA ARG A 89 -6.25 -22.61 5.43
C ARG A 89 -7.19 -21.41 5.51
N GLU A 90 -8.23 -21.48 6.33
CA GLU A 90 -9.14 -20.36 6.56
C GLU A 90 -8.40 -19.14 7.13
N GLU A 91 -7.56 -19.35 8.15
CA GLU A 91 -6.77 -18.29 8.78
C GLU A 91 -5.77 -17.66 7.80
N LEU A 92 -5.04 -18.47 7.04
CA LEU A 92 -4.06 -17.98 6.05
C LEU A 92 -4.75 -17.27 4.87
N SER A 93 -5.93 -17.74 4.46
CA SER A 93 -6.75 -17.07 3.43
C SER A 93 -7.22 -15.70 3.91
N LEU A 94 -7.63 -15.59 5.16
CA LEU A 94 -8.05 -14.33 5.75
C LEU A 94 -6.89 -13.35 5.87
N ILE A 95 -5.71 -13.81 6.33
CA ILE A 95 -4.49 -12.98 6.35
C ILE A 95 -4.17 -12.43 4.96
N SER A 96 -4.25 -13.29 3.95
CA SER A 96 -3.99 -12.96 2.54
C SER A 96 -4.97 -11.93 1.99
N ALA A 97 -6.28 -12.14 2.24
CA ALA A 97 -7.33 -11.22 1.80
C ALA A 97 -7.21 -9.84 2.49
N GLU A 98 -6.93 -9.82 3.79
CA GLU A 98 -6.69 -8.58 4.54
C GLU A 98 -5.45 -7.85 4.00
N ALA A 99 -4.36 -8.55 3.73
CA ALA A 99 -3.13 -7.96 3.19
C ALA A 99 -3.37 -7.30 1.82
N LEU A 100 -4.07 -7.98 0.91
CA LEU A 100 -4.44 -7.44 -0.40
C LEU A 100 -5.35 -6.22 -0.31
N SER A 101 -6.36 -6.27 0.58
CA SER A 101 -7.27 -5.15 0.82
C SER A 101 -6.51 -3.93 1.36
N LEU A 102 -5.61 -4.14 2.32
CA LEU A 102 -4.77 -3.11 2.89
C LEU A 102 -3.81 -2.51 1.87
N SER A 103 -3.13 -3.33 1.06
CA SER A 103 -2.19 -2.83 0.05
C SER A 103 -2.89 -2.01 -1.02
N ALA A 104 -4.07 -2.45 -1.48
CA ALA A 104 -4.89 -1.68 -2.42
C ALA A 104 -5.33 -0.33 -1.83
N ARG A 105 -5.68 -0.30 -0.54
CA ARG A 105 -6.02 0.94 0.18
C ARG A 105 -4.81 1.86 0.31
N LEU A 106 -3.62 1.33 0.61
CA LEU A 106 -2.39 2.13 0.66
C LEU A 106 -2.07 2.77 -0.69
N ALA A 107 -2.16 2.01 -1.78
CA ALA A 107 -1.98 2.53 -3.13
C ALA A 107 -3.01 3.64 -3.43
N SER A 108 -4.29 3.42 -3.11
CA SER A 108 -5.35 4.41 -3.32
C SER A 108 -5.13 5.70 -2.52
N ASN A 109 -4.72 5.58 -1.25
CA ASN A 109 -4.42 6.72 -0.40
C ASN A 109 -3.21 7.52 -0.90
N TYR A 110 -2.21 6.83 -1.45
CA TYR A 110 -1.05 7.48 -2.06
C TYR A 110 -1.45 8.24 -3.33
N ASP A 111 -2.28 7.63 -4.20
CA ASP A 111 -2.83 8.28 -5.38
C ASP A 111 -3.61 9.55 -5.02
N TYR A 112 -4.47 9.45 -4.00
CA TYR A 112 -5.22 10.59 -3.50
C TYR A 112 -4.33 11.73 -3.02
N LYS A 113 -3.29 11.40 -2.24
CA LYS A 113 -2.35 12.39 -1.73
C LYS A 113 -1.62 13.13 -2.85
N ILE A 114 -1.16 12.40 -3.86
CA ILE A 114 -0.51 13.00 -5.03
C ILE A 114 -1.49 13.85 -5.83
N ALA A 115 -2.70 13.35 -6.08
CA ALA A 115 -3.71 14.09 -6.81
C ALA A 115 -4.08 15.40 -6.10
N ASP A 116 -4.18 15.40 -4.77
CA ASP A 116 -4.39 16.61 -3.97
C ASP A 116 -3.22 17.60 -4.09
N GLN A 117 -1.97 17.13 -4.04
CA GLN A 117 -0.78 17.98 -4.26
C GLN A 117 -0.78 18.62 -5.65
N ILE A 118 -1.06 17.82 -6.70
CA ILE A 118 -1.14 18.30 -8.08
C ILE A 118 -2.29 19.29 -8.24
N ALA A 119 -3.46 19.01 -7.66
CA ALA A 119 -4.61 19.90 -7.69
C ALA A 119 -4.29 21.26 -7.04
N LYS A 120 -3.64 21.26 -5.88
CA LYS A 120 -3.20 22.49 -5.19
C LYS A 120 -2.17 23.26 -6.02
N TYR A 121 -1.19 22.57 -6.60
CA TYR A 121 -0.20 23.17 -7.49
C TYR A 121 -0.87 23.81 -8.72
N ALA A 122 -1.82 23.13 -9.35
CA ALA A 122 -2.58 23.64 -10.49
C ALA A 122 -3.44 24.86 -10.12
N LYS A 123 -4.15 24.84 -8.97
CA LYS A 123 -4.90 25.99 -8.46
C LYS A 123 -3.99 27.22 -8.26
N ALA A 124 -2.80 27.00 -7.70
CA ALA A 124 -1.80 28.07 -7.54
C ALA A 124 -1.28 28.62 -8.89
N ASN A 125 -1.35 27.83 -9.96
CA ASN A 125 -1.01 28.23 -11.33
C ASN A 125 -2.24 28.69 -12.14
N GLY A 126 -3.36 28.99 -11.48
CA GLY A 126 -4.52 29.63 -12.11
C GLY A 126 -5.52 28.70 -12.78
N VAL A 127 -5.39 27.38 -12.61
CA VAL A 127 -6.38 26.40 -13.06
C VAL A 127 -7.64 26.51 -12.21
N LYS A 128 -8.83 26.55 -12.85
CA LYS A 128 -10.12 26.79 -12.18
C LYS A 128 -11.15 25.69 -12.38
N THR A 129 -11.00 24.85 -13.40
CA THR A 129 -11.95 23.77 -13.72
C THR A 129 -11.22 22.43 -13.78
N VAL A 130 -11.97 21.32 -13.69
CA VAL A 130 -11.38 19.98 -13.80
C VAL A 130 -10.91 19.71 -15.23
N GLU A 131 -11.63 20.21 -16.23
CA GLU A 131 -11.23 20.13 -17.64
C GLU A 131 -9.91 20.86 -17.89
N ASP A 132 -9.69 22.01 -17.26
CA ASP A 132 -8.42 22.74 -17.34
C ASP A 132 -7.33 22.03 -16.55
N LEU A 133 -7.65 21.34 -15.46
CA LEU A 133 -6.70 20.57 -14.66
C LEU A 133 -6.10 19.42 -15.47
N GLU A 134 -6.93 18.65 -16.18
CA GLU A 134 -6.47 17.54 -17.03
C GLU A 134 -5.46 18.04 -18.06
N LYS A 135 -5.84 19.08 -18.83
CA LYS A 135 -4.97 19.70 -19.83
C LYS A 135 -3.69 20.29 -19.24
N PHE A 136 -3.81 20.92 -18.05
CA PHE A 136 -2.68 21.49 -17.35
C PHE A 136 -1.67 20.41 -16.96
N ILE A 137 -2.14 19.28 -16.41
CA ILE A 137 -1.27 18.15 -16.04
C ILE A 137 -0.57 17.60 -17.28
N GLU A 138 -1.33 17.29 -18.34
CA GLU A 138 -0.80 16.74 -19.60
C GLU A 138 0.27 17.64 -20.22
N SER A 139 0.10 18.96 -20.15
CA SER A 139 1.03 19.92 -20.73
C SER A 139 2.25 20.23 -19.85
N ASN A 140 2.23 19.85 -18.56
CA ASN A 140 3.24 20.24 -17.58
C ASN A 140 3.83 19.07 -16.78
N VAL A 141 3.69 17.82 -17.25
CA VAL A 141 4.13 16.59 -16.55
C VAL A 141 5.52 16.74 -15.94
N SER A 142 6.55 17.01 -16.74
CA SER A 142 7.94 17.12 -16.26
C SER A 142 8.15 18.26 -15.27
N LYS A 143 7.41 19.37 -15.43
CA LYS A 143 7.50 20.52 -14.53
C LYS A 143 6.86 20.20 -13.18
N ILE A 144 5.66 19.62 -13.19
CA ILE A 144 4.94 19.18 -11.98
C ILE A 144 5.77 18.13 -11.24
N ALA A 145 6.28 17.12 -11.96
CA ALA A 145 7.12 16.07 -11.40
C ALA A 145 8.34 16.65 -10.68
N LYS A 146 9.08 17.55 -11.34
CA LYS A 146 10.24 18.21 -10.75
C LYS A 146 9.89 19.10 -9.54
N ASP A 147 8.86 19.93 -9.66
CA ASP A 147 8.51 20.91 -8.62
C ASP A 147 7.92 20.24 -7.37
N LEU A 148 7.28 19.08 -7.52
CA LEU A 148 6.67 18.32 -6.42
C LEU A 148 7.50 17.12 -5.95
N ASP A 149 8.68 16.90 -6.53
CA ASP A 149 9.54 15.71 -6.27
C ASP A 149 8.78 14.39 -6.47
N LEU A 150 8.10 14.29 -7.62
CA LEU A 150 7.31 13.13 -8.04
C LEU A 150 7.90 12.49 -9.29
N ASP A 151 7.58 11.22 -9.47
CA ASP A 151 7.85 10.48 -10.70
C ASP A 151 6.91 10.93 -11.85
N GLU A 152 7.44 11.09 -13.07
CA GLU A 152 6.66 11.55 -14.22
C GLU A 152 5.56 10.54 -14.63
N ASP A 153 5.83 9.23 -14.56
CA ASP A 153 4.83 8.21 -14.84
C ASP A 153 3.70 8.28 -13.81
N LYS A 154 4.03 8.61 -12.57
CA LYS A 154 3.04 8.83 -11.52
C LYS A 154 2.15 10.03 -11.81
N VAL A 155 2.73 11.17 -12.19
CA VAL A 155 1.97 12.38 -12.60
C VAL A 155 1.06 12.07 -13.79
N ASN A 156 1.58 11.38 -14.81
CA ASN A 156 0.82 10.93 -15.98
C ASN A 156 -0.36 10.02 -15.61
N SER A 157 -0.13 9.05 -14.71
CA SER A 157 -1.16 8.12 -14.26
C SER A 157 -2.30 8.85 -13.54
N ILE A 158 -1.96 9.81 -12.68
CA ILE A 158 -2.95 10.65 -11.97
C ILE A 158 -3.71 11.56 -12.94
N GLY A 159 -3.03 12.16 -13.92
CA GLY A 159 -3.64 12.99 -14.96
C GLY A 159 -4.73 12.27 -15.76
N LYS A 160 -4.55 10.96 -15.99
CA LYS A 160 -5.54 10.11 -16.69
C LYS A 160 -6.73 9.69 -15.82
N ASN A 161 -6.65 9.86 -14.50
CA ASN A 161 -7.69 9.43 -13.56
C ASN A 161 -8.73 10.54 -13.32
N LYS A 162 -9.62 10.75 -14.29
CA LYS A 162 -10.69 11.78 -14.23
C LYS A 162 -11.53 11.70 -12.95
N ARG A 163 -11.85 10.49 -12.47
CA ARG A 163 -12.64 10.32 -11.25
C ARG A 163 -11.92 10.88 -10.04
N LEU A 164 -10.62 10.58 -9.91
CA LEU A 164 -9.80 11.08 -8.82
C LEU A 164 -9.61 12.59 -8.91
N LEU A 165 -9.32 13.11 -10.11
CA LEU A 165 -9.18 14.55 -10.36
C LEU A 165 -10.46 15.32 -10.00
N ASN A 166 -11.63 14.82 -10.42
CA ASN A 166 -12.92 15.39 -10.01
C ASN A 166 -13.08 15.41 -8.49
N TYR A 167 -12.71 14.33 -7.81
CA TYR A 167 -12.83 14.22 -6.36
C TYR A 167 -11.92 15.22 -5.60
N VAL A 168 -10.66 15.38 -6.03
CA VAL A 168 -9.72 16.30 -5.35
C VAL A 168 -9.90 17.76 -5.74
N PHE A 169 -10.42 18.03 -6.93
CA PHE A 169 -10.44 19.39 -7.49
C PHE A 169 -11.82 20.03 -7.44
N GLY A 170 -12.87 19.25 -7.71
CA GLY A 170 -14.27 19.67 -7.76
C GLY A 170 -15.05 19.40 -6.46
N GLY A 171 -14.42 18.88 -5.42
CA GLY A 171 -15.00 18.75 -4.09
C GLY A 171 -15.03 20.09 -3.34
N GLU A 172 -15.92 20.99 -3.76
CA GLU A 172 -16.56 22.01 -2.92
C GLU A 172 -18.08 21.81 -2.97
#